data_AF-A0A537UJ07-F1
#
_entry.id   AF-A0A537UJ07-F1
#
_cell.length_a   1.000
_cell.length_b   1.000
_cell.length_c   1.000
_cell.angle_alpha   90.00
_cell.angle_beta   90.00
_cell.angle_gamma   90.00
#
_symmetry.space_group_name_H-M   'P 1'
#
loop_
_entity.id
_entity.type
_entity.pdbx_description
1 polymer ?
#
loop_
_entity_poly.entity_id
_entity_poly.type
_entity_poly.pdbx_seq_one_letter_code
_entity_poly.pdbx_strand_id
1 'polypeptide(L)'
;MSKWLKPFLFGIWGLLLIPLITPILKKWLEENVLSDPNGLATTVFSNAMATTVFNNLLALGQRRWFAFALVFLTGIVIGVSLESLIRKSDEKKASELRSLGTKFRSLSDNIKVRAASSGWPDNVRDLKPAILSAFISAKKFDLWAPNEHVYQLPDASFLCEYFRCVGKLLEDEHFDQANSEALSWKPFLDKVKLS
;
A
#
# COMPACT_ATOMS: atom_id res chain seq x y z
N MET A 1 9.69 -5.43 -27.68
CA MET A 1 10.12 -6.59 -26.90
C MET A 1 9.26 -7.80 -27.26
N SER A 2 9.91 -8.90 -27.66
CA SER A 2 9.31 -10.06 -28.33
C SER A 2 8.17 -10.69 -27.53
N LYS A 3 6.98 -10.83 -28.15
CA LYS A 3 5.79 -11.52 -27.63
C LYS A 3 6.04 -13.00 -27.28
N TRP A 4 7.19 -13.53 -27.70
CA TRP A 4 7.64 -14.91 -27.45
C TRP A 4 8.58 -15.07 -26.26
N LEU A 5 9.12 -13.99 -25.70
CA LEU A 5 10.07 -14.08 -24.58
C LEU A 5 9.38 -14.48 -23.26
N LYS A 6 8.15 -14.03 -23.06
CA LYS A 6 7.36 -14.29 -21.84
C LYS A 6 7.01 -15.78 -21.63
N PRO A 7 6.47 -16.52 -22.62
CA PRO A 7 6.20 -17.95 -22.43
C PRO A 7 7.49 -18.77 -22.30
N PHE A 8 8.58 -18.36 -22.96
CA PHE A 8 9.87 -19.06 -22.88
C PHE A 8 10.51 -18.89 -21.49
N LEU A 9 10.46 -17.68 -20.92
CA LEU A 9 10.88 -17.43 -19.53
C LEU A 9 10.05 -18.25 -18.54
N PHE A 10 8.72 -18.32 -18.70
CA PHE A 10 7.87 -19.16 -17.85
C PHE A 10 8.20 -20.66 -17.96
N GLY A 11 8.48 -21.15 -19.17
CA GLY A 11 8.87 -22.55 -19.41
C GLY A 11 10.21 -22.90 -18.76
N ILE A 12 11.21 -22.02 -18.89
CA ILE A 12 12.54 -22.21 -18.29
C ILE A 12 12.48 -22.12 -16.76
N TRP A 13 11.72 -21.15 -16.22
CA TRP A 13 11.52 -21.00 -14.78
C TRP A 13 10.79 -22.20 -14.17
N GLY A 14 9.78 -22.74 -14.86
CA GLY A 14 9.09 -23.97 -14.44
C GLY A 14 10.03 -25.18 -14.41
N LEU A 15 10.87 -25.35 -15.43
CA LEU A 15 11.78 -26.51 -15.51
C LEU A 15 12.91 -26.47 -14.46
N LEU A 16 13.40 -25.26 -14.12
CA LEU A 16 14.51 -25.08 -13.16
C LEU A 16 14.06 -25.02 -11.69
N LEU A 17 12.85 -24.54 -11.39
CA LEU A 17 12.37 -24.44 -10.01
C LEU A 17 11.84 -25.76 -9.46
N ILE A 18 11.29 -26.64 -10.30
CA ILE A 18 10.71 -27.92 -9.85
C ILE A 18 11.73 -28.77 -9.08
N PRO A 19 12.97 -29.00 -9.55
CA PRO A 19 13.96 -29.77 -8.80
C PRO A 19 14.42 -29.08 -7.51
N LEU A 20 14.40 -27.74 -7.48
CA LEU A 20 14.95 -26.94 -6.38
C LEU A 20 13.97 -26.79 -5.20
N ILE A 21 12.68 -26.63 -5.49
CA ILE A 21 11.64 -26.42 -4.47
C ILE A 21 11.24 -27.75 -3.81
N THR A 22 11.26 -28.86 -4.54
CA THR A 22 10.84 -30.18 -4.05
C THR A 22 11.52 -30.60 -2.72
N PRO A 23 12.85 -30.52 -2.55
CA PRO A 23 13.50 -30.89 -1.29
C PRO A 23 13.19 -29.92 -0.14
N ILE A 24 13.04 -28.63 -0.44
CA ILE A 24 12.75 -27.58 0.55
C ILE A 24 11.32 -27.76 1.09
N LEU A 25 10.36 -27.99 0.19
CA LEU A 25 8.97 -28.22 0.56
C LEU A 25 8.80 -29.53 1.34
N LYS A 26 9.52 -30.59 0.94
CA LYS A 26 9.52 -31.87 1.67
C LYS A 26 10.03 -31.70 3.10
N LYS A 27 11.16 -31.00 3.28
CA LYS A 27 11.76 -30.77 4.59
C LYS A 27 10.88 -29.90 5.49
N TRP A 28 10.28 -28.84 4.93
CA TRP A 28 9.35 -27.99 5.66
C TRP A 28 8.09 -28.75 6.11
N LEU A 29 7.55 -29.65 5.26
CA LEU A 29 6.38 -30.46 5.57
C LEU A 29 6.65 -31.49 6.68
N GLU A 30 7.83 -32.11 6.65
CA GLU A 30 8.28 -33.10 7.63
C GLU A 30 8.50 -32.45 9.02
N GLU A 31 9.04 -31.24 9.05
CA GLU A 31 9.29 -30.49 10.29
C GLU A 31 8.03 -29.85 10.89
N ASN A 32 7.11 -29.32 10.08
CA ASN A 32 5.98 -28.51 10.59
C ASN A 32 4.63 -29.24 10.66
N VAL A 33 4.42 -30.30 9.88
CA VAL A 33 3.14 -31.02 9.81
C VAL A 33 3.23 -32.42 10.42
N LEU A 34 4.38 -33.09 10.30
CA LEU A 34 4.56 -34.46 10.80
C LEU A 34 5.13 -34.54 12.22
N SER A 35 5.60 -33.43 12.80
CA SER A 35 6.31 -33.43 14.09
C SER A 35 5.47 -32.98 15.30
N ASP A 36 4.14 -32.80 15.19
CA ASP A 36 3.30 -32.41 16.33
C ASP A 36 2.67 -33.65 17.04
N PRO A 37 3.06 -33.99 18.30
CA PRO A 37 2.74 -35.28 18.91
C PRO A 37 1.46 -35.34 19.78
N ASN A 38 0.68 -34.26 19.94
CA ASN A 38 -0.46 -34.23 20.88
C ASN A 38 -1.72 -33.59 20.24
N GLY A 39 -2.90 -34.20 20.05
CA GLY A 39 -3.46 -35.50 20.38
C GLY A 39 -4.98 -35.48 20.13
N LEU A 40 -5.44 -36.43 19.30
CA LEU A 40 -6.71 -37.19 19.38
C LEU A 40 -7.98 -36.80 18.58
N ALA A 41 -8.26 -35.54 18.23
CA ALA A 41 -9.44 -35.23 17.39
C ALA A 41 -9.16 -35.18 15.87
N THR A 42 -7.91 -34.86 15.50
CA THR A 42 -7.46 -34.73 14.11
C THR A 42 -6.86 -36.01 13.54
N THR A 43 -6.49 -36.98 14.38
CA THR A 43 -5.70 -38.15 13.99
C THR A 43 -6.46 -39.17 13.16
N VAL A 44 -7.77 -39.35 13.35
CA VAL A 44 -8.55 -40.35 12.59
C VAL A 44 -8.96 -39.81 11.21
N PHE A 45 -9.38 -38.55 11.15
CA PHE A 45 -9.78 -37.90 9.89
C PHE A 45 -8.56 -37.57 9.03
N SER A 46 -7.45 -37.13 9.64
CA SER A 46 -6.23 -36.81 8.92
C SER A 46 -5.45 -38.08 8.55
N ASN A 47 -5.33 -39.12 9.37
CA ASN A 47 -4.48 -40.26 8.98
C ASN A 47 -5.05 -41.11 7.85
N ALA A 48 -6.37 -41.35 7.78
CA ALA A 48 -6.96 -42.18 6.72
C ALA A 48 -7.15 -41.42 5.40
N MET A 49 -7.59 -40.15 5.46
CA MET A 49 -7.65 -39.30 4.26
C MET A 49 -6.28 -38.80 3.84
N ALA A 50 -5.37 -38.41 4.74
CA ALA A 50 -4.02 -38.03 4.36
C ALA A 50 -3.28 -39.23 3.78
N THR A 51 -3.29 -40.44 4.36
CA THR A 51 -2.58 -41.56 3.71
C THR A 51 -3.14 -41.89 2.33
N THR A 52 -4.46 -41.91 2.15
CA THR A 52 -5.08 -42.21 0.84
C THR A 52 -4.88 -41.09 -0.17
N VAL A 53 -5.11 -39.84 0.22
CA VAL A 53 -4.93 -38.66 -0.63
C VAL A 53 -3.45 -38.45 -0.94
N PHE A 54 -2.56 -38.68 0.01
CA PHE A 54 -1.10 -38.53 -0.14
C PHE A 54 -0.51 -39.67 -0.96
N ASN A 55 -0.99 -40.91 -0.83
CA ASN A 55 -0.62 -42.01 -1.71
C ASN A 55 -1.09 -41.77 -3.14
N ASN A 56 -2.32 -41.24 -3.32
CA ASN A 56 -2.79 -40.80 -4.63
C ASN A 56 -2.01 -39.61 -5.16
N LEU A 57 -1.62 -38.65 -4.32
CA LEU A 57 -0.77 -37.51 -4.69
C LEU A 57 0.63 -37.95 -5.08
N LEU A 58 1.21 -38.95 -4.42
CA LEU A 58 2.49 -39.56 -4.76
C LEU A 58 2.39 -40.32 -6.08
N ALA A 59 1.33 -41.10 -6.28
CA ALA A 59 1.06 -41.80 -7.53
C ALA A 59 0.82 -40.82 -8.69
N LEU A 60 0.17 -39.69 -8.44
CA LEU A 60 0.00 -38.60 -9.40
C LEU A 60 1.32 -37.83 -9.63
N GLY A 61 2.12 -37.61 -8.58
CA GLY A 61 3.43 -36.95 -8.64
C GLY A 61 4.47 -37.72 -9.43
N GLN A 62 4.29 -39.03 -9.58
CA GLN A 62 5.08 -39.87 -10.48
C GLN A 62 4.83 -39.54 -11.96
N ARG A 63 3.69 -38.90 -12.29
CA ARG A 63 3.40 -38.42 -13.64
C ARG A 63 3.95 -37.01 -13.83
N ARG A 64 4.81 -36.85 -14.85
CA ARG A 64 5.43 -35.56 -15.24
C ARG A 64 4.46 -34.39 -15.36
N TRP A 65 3.21 -34.62 -15.78
CA TRP A 65 2.20 -33.56 -15.92
C TRP A 65 1.71 -32.99 -14.58
N PHE A 66 1.77 -33.78 -13.49
CA PHE A 66 1.31 -33.35 -12.18
C PHE A 66 2.22 -32.26 -11.60
N ALA A 67 3.54 -32.35 -11.81
CA ALA A 67 4.46 -31.30 -11.42
C ALA A 67 4.14 -29.97 -12.11
N PHE A 68 3.80 -30.01 -13.41
CA PHE A 68 3.35 -28.81 -14.14
C PHE A 68 2.02 -28.27 -13.61
N ALA A 69 1.05 -29.14 -13.32
CA ALA A 69 -0.23 -28.74 -12.73
C ALA A 69 -0.04 -28.09 -11.35
N LEU A 70 0.87 -28.63 -10.54
CA LEU A 70 1.15 -28.14 -9.20
C LEU A 70 1.86 -26.79 -9.22
N VAL A 71 2.84 -26.58 -10.10
CA VAL A 71 3.47 -25.26 -10.35
C VAL A 71 2.46 -24.25 -10.88
N PHE A 72 1.58 -24.67 -11.78
CA PHE A 72 0.54 -23.80 -12.33
C PHE A 72 -0.45 -23.35 -11.24
N LEU A 73 -0.91 -24.28 -10.40
CA LEU A 73 -1.81 -23.99 -9.28
C LEU A 73 -1.14 -23.10 -8.24
N THR A 74 0.12 -23.35 -7.85
CA THR A 74 0.83 -22.47 -6.92
C THR A 74 1.05 -21.09 -7.51
N GLY A 75 1.37 -20.98 -8.81
CA GLY A 75 1.46 -19.71 -9.52
C GLY A 75 0.15 -18.92 -9.48
N ILE A 76 -1.00 -19.57 -9.70
CA ILE A 76 -2.32 -18.93 -9.59
C ILE A 76 -2.58 -18.46 -8.15
N VAL A 77 -2.35 -19.31 -7.16
CA VAL A 77 -2.60 -18.98 -5.75
C VAL A 77 -1.74 -17.80 -5.31
N ILE A 78 -0.45 -17.79 -5.66
CA ILE A 78 0.46 -16.68 -5.35
C ILE A 78 0.02 -15.41 -6.08
N GLY A 79 -0.34 -15.51 -7.36
CA GLY A 79 -0.80 -14.36 -8.15
C GLY A 79 -2.06 -13.71 -7.56
N VAL A 80 -3.08 -14.51 -7.25
CA VAL A 80 -4.33 -14.02 -6.64
C VAL A 80 -4.09 -13.45 -5.25
N SER A 81 -3.22 -14.10 -4.46
CA SER A 81 -2.88 -13.61 -3.11
C SER A 81 -2.15 -12.27 -3.16
N LEU A 82 -1.20 -12.12 -4.09
CA LEU A 82 -0.46 -10.87 -4.27
C LEU A 82 -1.37 -9.74 -4.75
N GLU A 83 -2.24 -10.00 -5.73
CA GLU A 83 -3.24 -9.05 -6.21
C GLU A 83 -4.18 -8.61 -5.08
N SER A 84 -4.65 -9.55 -4.26
CA SER A 84 -5.51 -9.25 -3.11
C SER A 84 -4.81 -8.36 -2.09
N LEU A 85 -3.52 -8.61 -1.83
CA LEU A 85 -2.71 -7.78 -0.93
C LEU A 85 -2.48 -6.38 -1.49
N ILE A 86 -2.17 -6.26 -2.78
CA ILE A 86 -2.00 -4.97 -3.46
C ILE A 86 -3.31 -4.18 -3.42
N ARG A 87 -4.43 -4.78 -3.82
CA ARG A 87 -5.75 -4.13 -3.79
C ARG A 87 -6.11 -3.64 -2.39
N LYS A 88 -5.91 -4.47 -1.36
CA LYS A 88 -6.17 -4.09 0.03
C LYS A 88 -5.27 -2.94 0.49
N SER A 89 -4.01 -2.94 0.06
CA SER A 89 -3.07 -1.85 0.33
C SER A 89 -3.53 -0.55 -0.34
N ASP A 90 -3.96 -0.61 -1.59
CA ASP A 90 -4.42 0.55 -2.35
C ASP A 90 -5.71 1.13 -1.78
N GLU A 91 -6.68 0.30 -1.40
CA GLU A 91 -7.90 0.72 -0.68
C GLU A 91 -7.57 1.43 0.64
N LYS A 92 -6.63 0.88 1.41
CA LYS A 92 -6.17 1.50 2.65
C LYS A 92 -5.47 2.84 2.38
N LYS A 93 -4.60 2.90 1.38
CA LYS A 93 -3.92 4.15 0.98
C LYS A 93 -4.94 5.21 0.54
N ALA A 94 -5.91 4.84 -0.29
CA ALA A 94 -6.95 5.74 -0.77
C ALA A 94 -7.80 6.28 0.40
N SER A 95 -8.20 5.43 1.35
CA SER A 95 -8.95 5.87 2.53
C SER A 95 -8.13 6.79 3.47
N GLU A 96 -6.82 6.50 3.67
CA GLU A 96 -5.95 7.39 4.45
C GLU A 96 -5.79 8.76 3.75
N LEU A 97 -5.60 8.78 2.44
CA LEU A 97 -5.51 10.02 1.65
C LEU A 97 -6.82 10.82 1.64
N ARG A 98 -7.97 10.14 1.52
CA ARG A 98 -9.29 10.77 1.64
C ARG A 98 -9.48 11.38 3.02
N SER A 99 -9.05 10.69 4.08
CA SER A 99 -9.07 11.22 5.45
C SER A 99 -8.12 12.42 5.64
N LEU A 100 -7.01 12.46 4.89
CA LEU A 100 -6.11 13.60 4.86
C LEU A 100 -6.75 14.79 4.14
N GLY A 101 -7.46 14.54 3.04
CA GLY A 101 -8.24 15.53 2.31
C GLY A 101 -9.29 16.21 3.19
N THR A 102 -10.06 15.43 3.96
CA THR A 102 -11.04 15.98 4.90
C THR A 102 -10.39 16.80 6.02
N LYS A 103 -9.24 16.37 6.55
CA LYS A 103 -8.45 17.16 7.52
C LYS A 103 -7.96 18.48 6.93
N PHE A 104 -7.45 18.47 5.70
CA PHE A 104 -7.04 19.68 4.99
C PHE A 104 -8.22 20.64 4.82
N ARG A 105 -9.37 20.13 4.38
CA ARG A 105 -10.58 20.94 4.23
C ARG A 105 -11.04 21.55 5.56
N SER A 106 -11.08 20.77 6.63
CA SER A 106 -11.41 21.26 7.97
C SER A 106 -10.41 22.33 8.46
N LEU A 107 -9.12 22.15 8.20
CA LEU A 107 -8.10 23.16 8.50
C LEU A 107 -8.31 24.44 7.70
N SER A 108 -8.61 24.33 6.41
CA SER A 108 -8.95 25.48 5.55
C SER A 108 -10.13 26.26 6.10
N ASP A 109 -11.23 25.59 6.45
CA ASP A 109 -12.42 26.23 7.01
C ASP A 109 -12.14 26.91 8.35
N ASN A 110 -11.41 26.23 9.25
CA ASN A 110 -11.02 26.80 10.54
C ASN A 110 -10.11 28.02 10.40
N ILE A 111 -9.13 27.96 9.49
CA ILE A 111 -8.25 29.09 9.19
C ILE A 111 -9.07 30.23 8.58
N LYS A 112 -9.98 29.96 7.65
CA LYS A 112 -10.82 30.97 6.99
C LYS A 112 -11.69 31.75 7.97
N VAL A 113 -12.33 31.04 8.90
CA VAL A 113 -13.15 31.67 9.96
C VAL A 113 -12.31 32.61 10.83
N ARG A 114 -11.07 32.25 11.11
CA ARG A 114 -10.16 33.03 11.97
C ARG A 114 -9.38 34.10 11.23
N ALA A 115 -9.12 33.91 9.94
CA ALA A 115 -8.46 34.89 9.08
C ALA A 115 -9.35 36.12 8.82
N ALA A 116 -10.66 36.02 9.07
CA ALA A 116 -11.56 37.16 9.08
C ALA A 116 -11.24 38.16 10.22
N SER A 117 -10.53 37.75 11.28
CA SER A 117 -9.98 38.65 12.27
C SER A 117 -8.52 38.98 11.98
N SER A 118 -8.15 40.26 12.07
CA SER A 118 -6.76 40.71 11.92
C SER A 118 -5.93 40.16 13.08
N GLY A 119 -4.88 39.39 12.79
CA GLY A 119 -4.01 38.83 13.83
C GLY A 119 -3.23 37.61 13.38
N TRP A 120 -3.01 37.44 12.07
CA TRP A 120 -2.17 36.37 11.56
C TRP A 120 -0.70 36.61 11.93
N PRO A 121 0.08 35.57 12.32
CA PRO A 121 -0.31 34.18 12.56
C PRO A 121 -0.74 33.87 14.02
N ASP A 122 -0.81 34.87 14.90
CA ASP A 122 -1.11 34.66 16.33
C ASP A 122 -2.49 34.06 16.59
N ASN A 123 -3.48 34.40 15.75
CA ASN A 123 -4.85 33.88 15.79
C ASN A 123 -4.98 32.37 15.46
N VAL A 124 -3.92 31.72 15.00
CA VAL A 124 -3.89 30.28 14.67
C VAL A 124 -2.82 29.49 15.44
N ARG A 125 -2.24 30.04 16.51
CA ARG A 125 -1.20 29.35 17.32
C ARG A 125 -1.64 27.98 17.83
N ASP A 126 -2.91 27.83 18.19
CA ASP A 126 -3.54 26.57 18.62
C ASP A 126 -3.73 25.57 17.46
N LEU A 127 -3.88 26.05 16.21
CA LEU A 127 -3.98 25.20 15.01
C LEU A 127 -2.61 24.75 14.48
N LYS A 128 -1.52 25.44 14.85
CA LYS A 128 -0.15 25.09 14.44
C LYS A 128 0.19 23.60 14.59
N PRO A 129 -0.06 22.92 15.74
CA PRO A 129 0.21 21.48 15.87
C PRO A 129 -0.61 20.63 14.89
N ALA A 130 -1.88 20.98 14.65
CA ALA A 130 -2.74 20.27 13.71
C ALA A 130 -2.25 20.44 12.26
N ILE A 131 -1.85 21.66 11.88
CA ILE A 131 -1.25 21.97 10.57
C ILE A 131 0.03 21.16 10.37
N LEU A 132 0.94 21.15 11.35
CA LEU A 132 2.19 20.41 11.26
C LEU A 132 1.95 18.90 11.14
N SER A 133 1.01 18.36 11.94
CA SER A 133 0.59 16.96 11.84
C SER A 133 0.04 16.62 10.45
N ALA A 134 -0.75 17.52 9.86
CA ALA A 134 -1.30 17.37 8.51
C ALA A 134 -0.18 17.38 7.45
N PHE A 135 0.82 18.24 7.58
CA PHE A 135 1.99 18.27 6.69
C PHE A 135 2.87 17.02 6.83
N ILE A 136 3.09 16.52 8.05
CA ILE A 136 3.81 15.26 8.26
C ILE A 136 3.05 14.10 7.60
N SER A 137 1.73 14.08 7.75
CA SER A 137 0.87 13.08 7.12
C SER A 137 0.93 13.16 5.59
N ALA A 138 0.94 14.35 5.01
CA ALA A 138 1.12 14.55 3.57
C ALA A 138 2.47 14.02 3.07
N LYS A 139 3.55 14.33 3.78
CA LYS A 139 4.90 13.86 3.45
C LYS A 139 5.03 12.33 3.49
N LYS A 140 4.27 11.63 4.35
CA LYS A 140 4.18 10.16 4.37
C LYS A 140 3.72 9.57 3.03
N PHE A 141 2.96 10.33 2.24
CA PHE A 141 2.43 9.93 0.94
C PHE A 141 3.16 10.59 -0.24
N ASP A 142 4.37 11.10 -0.02
CA ASP A 142 5.17 11.82 -1.02
C ASP A 142 4.47 13.07 -1.59
N LEU A 143 3.44 13.57 -0.90
CA LEU A 143 2.78 14.82 -1.26
C LEU A 143 3.64 15.99 -0.77
N TRP A 144 3.95 16.92 -1.66
CA TRP A 144 4.64 18.14 -1.27
C TRP A 144 3.81 18.90 -0.22
N ALA A 145 4.45 19.41 0.81
CA ALA A 145 3.80 20.18 1.87
C ALA A 145 4.61 21.43 2.22
N PRO A 146 3.95 22.57 2.47
CA PRO A 146 4.61 23.79 2.94
C PRO A 146 5.44 23.60 4.21
N ASN A 147 6.48 24.42 4.37
CA ASN A 147 7.28 24.50 5.58
C ASN A 147 6.80 25.64 6.49
N GLU A 148 7.39 25.78 7.69
CA GLU A 148 7.00 26.82 8.67
C GLU A 148 7.08 28.27 8.17
N HIS A 149 7.74 28.52 7.03
CA HIS A 149 7.79 29.82 6.39
C HIS A 149 6.40 30.34 5.97
N VAL A 150 5.38 29.47 5.88
CA VAL A 150 3.99 29.90 5.67
C VAL A 150 3.49 30.87 6.75
N TYR A 151 4.01 30.78 7.98
CA TYR A 151 3.61 31.69 9.07
C TYR A 151 4.28 33.07 8.97
N GLN A 152 5.27 33.24 8.09
CA GLN A 152 5.91 34.53 7.82
C GLN A 152 5.16 35.32 6.74
N LEU A 153 4.19 34.69 6.06
CA LEU A 153 3.36 35.36 5.06
C LEU A 153 2.48 36.44 5.71
N PRO A 154 2.14 37.50 4.97
CA PRO A 154 1.33 38.60 5.50
C PRO A 154 -0.08 38.18 5.90
N ASP A 155 -0.61 37.12 5.30
CA ASP A 155 -1.94 36.59 5.60
C ASP A 155 -2.01 35.06 5.53
N ALA A 156 -3.16 34.54 5.95
CA ALA A 156 -3.49 33.13 5.93
C ALA A 156 -3.97 32.61 4.56
N SER A 157 -4.09 33.50 3.56
CA SER A 157 -4.81 33.20 2.31
C SER A 157 -4.15 32.04 1.56
N PHE A 158 -2.81 32.07 1.50
CA PHE A 158 -2.01 31.01 0.89
C PHE A 158 -2.33 29.65 1.50
N LEU A 159 -2.27 29.55 2.84
CA LEU A 159 -2.46 28.28 3.54
C LEU A 159 -3.90 27.79 3.44
N CYS A 160 -4.86 28.72 3.52
CA CYS A 160 -6.27 28.45 3.36
C CYS A 160 -6.58 27.87 1.97
N GLU A 161 -6.08 28.49 0.90
CA GLU A 161 -6.29 28.06 -0.48
C GLU A 161 -5.54 26.76 -0.79
N TYR A 162 -4.29 26.62 -0.33
CA TYR A 162 -3.54 25.38 -0.47
C TYR A 162 -4.31 24.19 0.11
N PHE A 163 -4.77 24.31 1.35
CA PHE A 163 -5.54 23.25 2.01
C PHE A 163 -6.89 23.00 1.33
N ARG A 164 -7.54 24.04 0.79
CA ARG A 164 -8.80 23.91 0.06
C ARG A 164 -8.63 23.13 -1.25
N CYS A 165 -7.68 23.54 -2.09
CA CYS A 165 -7.45 22.96 -3.41
C CYS A 165 -6.91 21.53 -3.31
N VAL A 166 -5.83 21.34 -2.56
CA VAL A 166 -5.21 20.02 -2.38
C VAL A 166 -6.14 19.10 -1.60
N GLY A 167 -6.80 19.61 -0.55
CA GLY A 167 -7.74 18.82 0.25
C GLY A 167 -8.91 18.28 -0.56
N LYS A 168 -9.47 19.09 -1.47
CA LYS A 168 -10.54 18.66 -2.37
C LYS A 168 -10.07 17.54 -3.31
N LEU A 169 -8.90 17.68 -3.94
CA LEU A 169 -8.38 16.67 -4.85
C LEU A 169 -8.08 15.34 -4.15
N LEU A 170 -7.60 15.40 -2.90
CA LEU A 170 -7.41 14.21 -2.05
C LEU A 170 -8.75 13.55 -1.67
N GLU A 171 -9.78 14.34 -1.39
CA GLU A 171 -11.12 13.85 -1.06
C GLU A 171 -11.83 13.20 -2.26
N ASP A 172 -11.61 13.75 -3.46
CA ASP A 172 -12.13 13.28 -4.74
C ASP A 172 -11.30 12.12 -5.34
N GLU A 173 -10.31 11.58 -4.61
CA GLU A 173 -9.43 10.47 -5.03
C GLU A 173 -8.55 10.77 -6.26
N HIS A 174 -8.37 12.05 -6.61
CA HIS A 174 -7.52 12.51 -7.70
C HIS A 174 -6.08 12.78 -7.24
N PHE A 175 -5.38 11.74 -6.79
CA PHE A 175 -4.07 11.87 -6.12
C PHE A 175 -2.96 12.46 -7.01
N ASP A 176 -2.90 12.06 -8.29
CA ASP A 176 -1.89 12.59 -9.21
C ASP A 176 -2.08 14.10 -9.44
N GLN A 177 -3.34 14.52 -9.55
CA GLN A 177 -3.69 15.93 -9.68
C GLN A 177 -3.38 16.68 -8.38
N ALA A 178 -3.73 16.10 -7.22
CA ALA A 178 -3.41 16.68 -5.91
C ALA A 178 -1.90 16.92 -5.74
N ASN A 179 -1.07 15.98 -6.22
CA ASN A 179 0.38 16.13 -6.17
C ASN A 179 0.88 17.21 -7.13
N SER A 180 0.38 17.24 -8.37
CA SER A 180 0.73 18.30 -9.32
C SER A 180 0.32 19.68 -8.82
N GLU A 181 -0.87 19.77 -8.21
CA GLU A 181 -1.42 20.98 -7.62
C GLU A 181 -0.52 21.41 -6.46
N ALA A 182 -0.24 20.53 -5.49
CA ALA A 182 0.64 20.81 -4.38
C ALA A 182 2.02 21.34 -4.84
N LEU A 183 2.61 20.72 -5.86
CA LEU A 183 3.88 21.17 -6.44
C LEU A 183 3.79 22.54 -7.11
N SER A 184 2.66 22.89 -7.73
CA SER A 184 2.43 24.20 -8.33
C SER A 184 2.43 25.34 -7.31
N TRP A 185 2.13 25.06 -6.03
CA TRP A 185 2.19 26.03 -4.94
C TRP A 185 3.61 26.32 -4.45
N LYS A 186 4.58 25.45 -4.73
CA LYS A 186 5.97 25.58 -4.27
C LYS A 186 6.66 26.88 -4.67
N PRO A 187 6.60 27.34 -5.94
CA PRO A 187 7.27 28.58 -6.37
C PRO A 187 6.75 29.83 -5.64
N PHE A 188 5.49 29.84 -5.18
CA PHE A 188 4.93 30.98 -4.46
C PHE A 188 5.58 31.15 -3.08
N LEU A 189 5.86 30.04 -2.40
CA LEU A 189 6.59 30.05 -1.13
C LEU A 189 8.08 30.34 -1.30
N ASP A 190 8.70 29.80 -2.36
CA ASP A 190 10.13 30.01 -2.61
C ASP A 190 10.45 31.45 -3.01
N LYS A 191 9.55 32.15 -3.72
CA LYS A 191 9.71 33.58 -4.05
C LYS A 191 9.75 34.49 -2.82
N VAL A 192 9.01 34.14 -1.77
CA VAL A 192 8.97 34.92 -0.51
C VAL A 192 10.29 34.82 0.26
N LYS A 193 11.09 33.77 0.04
CA LYS A 193 12.43 33.66 0.65
C LYS A 193 13.47 34.63 0.08
N LEU A 194 13.20 35.27 -1.06
CA LEU A 194 14.15 36.11 -1.80
C LEU A 194 13.90 37.61 -1.64
N SER A 195 12.82 38.02 -0.95
CA SER A 195 12.53 39.42 -0.60
C SER A 195 12.86 39.68 0.87
#